data_AF-A0A9E5EC38-F1
#
_entry.id   AF-A0A9E5EC38-F1
#
_cell.length_a   1.000
_cell.length_b   1.000
_cell.length_c   1.000
_cell.angle_alpha   90.00
_cell.angle_beta   90.00
_cell.angle_gamma   90.00
#
_symmetry.space_group_name_H-M   'P 1'
#
loop_
_entity.id
_entity.type
_entity.pdbx_description
1 polymer ?
#
loop_
_entity_poly.entity_id
_entity_poly.type
_entity_poly.pdbx_seq_one_letter_code
_entity_poly.pdbx_strand_id
1 'polypeptide(L)'
;MNLNPVATNEGYVWVRQGVWLFKQNPLGFLMLVFMYVFLAQLAILIPLAGVFAVLILTPALSVGFMTACRQTIQKERILPTVYLAAFRTNNPEVKKRILQLGLVYALMIFTMSLIASMVIDFQALLPFITNDKPITSEVMQQLYYSLMIGGILYIPVAMLMWFAP
;
A
#
# COMPACT_ATOMS: atom_id res chain seq x y z
N MET A 1 19.66 -15.89 11.29
CA MET A 1 18.32 -15.26 11.34
C MET A 1 17.74 -15.63 12.70
N ASN A 2 17.81 -14.74 13.69
CA ASN A 2 17.27 -15.01 15.02
C ASN A 2 15.78 -14.66 15.00
N LEU A 3 14.92 -15.67 15.00
CA LEU A 3 13.49 -15.47 15.22
C LEU A 3 13.30 -15.16 16.70
N ASN A 4 12.75 -14.01 17.04
CA ASN A 4 12.36 -13.71 18.42
C ASN A 4 11.02 -14.40 18.69
N PRO A 5 10.98 -15.49 19.47
CA PRO A 5 9.73 -16.12 19.82
C PRO A 5 8.92 -15.16 20.69
N VAL A 6 7.73 -14.80 20.22
CA VAL A 6 6.75 -14.00 20.97
C VAL A 6 5.66 -14.92 21.49
N ALA A 7 5.18 -14.66 22.70
CA ALA A 7 4.07 -15.40 23.28
C ALA A 7 2.77 -15.15 22.48
N THR A 8 1.87 -16.14 22.45
CA THR A 8 0.61 -16.07 21.66
C THR A 8 -0.27 -14.88 22.03
N ASN A 9 -0.14 -14.34 23.25
CA ASN A 9 -0.89 -13.18 23.73
C ASN A 9 -0.39 -11.83 23.15
N GLU A 10 0.83 -11.77 22.60
CA GLU A 10 1.42 -10.54 22.06
C GLU A 10 0.62 -9.99 20.87
N GLY A 11 -0.05 -10.86 20.10
CA GLY A 11 -0.93 -10.43 19.01
C GLY A 11 -2.09 -9.55 19.48
N TYR A 12 -2.74 -9.92 20.59
CA TYR A 12 -3.80 -9.11 21.19
C TYR A 12 -3.27 -7.79 21.75
N VAL A 13 -2.09 -7.84 22.40
CA VAL A 13 -1.42 -6.64 22.94
C VAL A 13 -1.09 -5.66 21.81
N TRP A 14 -0.58 -6.15 20.67
CA TRP A 14 -0.27 -5.35 19.49
C TRP A 14 -1.50 -4.62 18.93
N VAL A 15 -2.63 -5.31 18.80
CA VAL A 15 -3.90 -4.68 18.35
C VAL A 15 -4.32 -3.57 19.33
N ARG A 16 -4.28 -3.85 20.63
CA ARG A 16 -4.64 -2.86 21.66
C ARG A 16 -3.70 -1.64 21.63
N GLN A 17 -2.40 -1.85 21.41
CA GLN A 17 -1.42 -0.78 21.25
C GLN A 17 -1.70 0.05 20.00
N GLY A 18 -2.08 -0.57 18.88
CA GLY A 18 -2.48 0.15 17.66
C GLY A 18 -3.70 1.05 17.89
N VAL A 19 -4.74 0.53 18.54
CA VAL A 19 -5.93 1.33 18.90
C VAL A 19 -5.58 2.46 19.85
N TRP A 20 -4.74 2.19 20.85
CA TRP A 20 -4.26 3.21 21.77
C TRP A 20 -3.49 4.31 21.04
N LEU A 21 -2.60 3.95 20.12
CA LEU A 21 -1.79 4.89 19.35
C LEU A 21 -2.66 5.81 18.49
N PHE A 22 -3.64 5.26 17.79
CA PHE A 22 -4.58 6.05 17.00
C PHE A 22 -5.36 7.04 17.88
N LYS A 23 -5.80 6.60 19.08
CA LYS A 23 -6.51 7.48 20.03
C LYS A 23 -5.67 8.66 20.54
N GLN A 24 -4.33 8.57 20.52
CA GLN A 24 -3.48 9.69 20.93
C GLN A 24 -3.52 10.86 19.94
N ASN A 25 -3.65 10.58 18.64
CA ASN A 25 -3.68 11.62 17.61
C ASN A 25 -4.51 11.21 16.37
N PRO A 26 -5.84 11.06 16.53
CA PRO A 26 -6.69 10.54 15.45
C PRO A 26 -6.70 11.47 14.23
N LEU A 27 -6.70 12.80 14.45
CA LEU A 27 -6.68 13.78 13.37
C LEU A 27 -5.38 13.74 12.57
N GLY A 28 -4.24 13.53 13.21
CA GLY A 28 -2.95 13.41 12.51
C GLY A 28 -2.89 12.16 11.62
N PHE A 29 -3.36 11.01 12.10
CA PHE A 29 -3.44 9.80 11.28
C PHE A 29 -4.47 9.92 10.15
N LEU A 30 -5.65 10.46 10.42
CA LEU A 30 -6.67 10.71 9.39
C LEU A 30 -6.13 11.66 8.32
N MET A 31 -5.48 12.75 8.69
CA MET A 31 -4.82 13.67 7.76
C MET A 31 -3.84 12.93 6.85
N LEU A 32 -2.99 12.06 7.40
CA LEU A 32 -2.04 11.29 6.60
C LEU A 32 -2.75 10.34 5.63
N VAL A 33 -3.77 9.61 6.06
CA VAL A 33 -4.54 8.70 5.21
C VAL A 33 -5.25 9.48 4.09
N PHE A 34 -5.93 10.58 4.43
CA PHE A 34 -6.60 11.42 3.43
C PHE A 34 -5.60 12.02 2.43
N MET A 35 -4.43 12.45 2.89
CA MET A 35 -3.39 12.96 1.99
C MET A 35 -2.87 11.86 1.07
N TYR A 36 -2.66 10.64 1.57
CA TYR A 36 -2.28 9.49 0.74
C TYR A 36 -3.34 9.23 -0.34
N VAL A 37 -4.61 9.11 0.05
CA VAL A 37 -5.71 8.88 -0.89
C VAL A 37 -5.78 10.01 -1.92
N PHE A 38 -5.69 11.27 -1.48
CA PHE A 38 -5.70 12.42 -2.37
C PHE A 38 -4.55 12.39 -3.39
N LEU A 39 -3.33 12.12 -2.95
CA LEU A 39 -2.16 12.01 -3.83
C LEU A 39 -2.27 10.82 -4.79
N ALA A 40 -2.81 9.69 -4.33
CA ALA A 40 -3.08 8.54 -5.18
C ALA A 40 -4.11 8.88 -6.27
N GLN A 41 -5.16 9.63 -5.93
CA GLN A 41 -6.15 10.09 -6.91
C GLN A 41 -5.54 11.05 -7.93
N LEU A 42 -4.69 11.98 -7.49
CA LEU A 42 -3.96 12.85 -8.42
C LEU A 42 -3.01 12.07 -9.33
N ALA A 43 -2.39 11.01 -8.82
CA ALA A 43 -1.51 10.16 -9.62
C ALA A 43 -2.27 9.46 -10.76
N ILE A 44 -3.53 9.05 -10.55
CA ILE A 44 -4.35 8.42 -11.61
C ILE A 44 -4.56 9.36 -12.80
N LEU A 45 -4.56 10.69 -12.59
CA LEU A 45 -4.66 11.68 -13.67
C LEU A 45 -3.45 11.66 -14.62
N ILE A 46 -2.31 11.07 -14.21
CA ILE A 46 -1.11 10.93 -15.02
C ILE A 46 -1.07 9.49 -15.55
N PRO A 47 -1.44 9.25 -16.83
CA PRO A 47 -1.51 7.91 -17.38
C PRO A 47 -0.16 7.21 -17.28
N LEU A 48 -0.19 5.95 -16.84
CA LEU A 48 0.96 5.06 -16.68
C LEU A 48 1.98 5.50 -15.61
N ALA A 49 2.53 6.71 -15.71
CA ALA A 49 3.57 7.21 -14.82
C ALA A 49 3.09 7.38 -13.38
N GLY A 50 1.85 7.83 -13.17
CA GLY A 50 1.31 7.99 -11.82
C GLY A 50 1.13 6.67 -11.08
N VAL A 51 0.68 5.63 -11.78
CA VAL A 51 0.55 4.28 -11.21
C VAL A 51 1.91 3.75 -10.75
N PHE A 52 2.92 3.80 -11.61
CA PHE A 52 4.27 3.37 -11.25
C PHE A 52 4.89 4.23 -10.14
N ALA A 53 4.64 5.54 -10.12
CA ALA A 53 5.12 6.42 -9.05
C ALA A 53 4.54 6.01 -7.70
N VAL A 54 3.23 5.74 -7.61
CA VAL A 54 2.59 5.28 -6.36
C VAL A 54 3.17 3.93 -5.92
N LEU A 55 3.35 2.99 -6.85
CA LEU A 55 3.95 1.68 -6.54
C LEU A 55 5.37 1.85 -5.99
N ILE A 56 6.23 2.60 -6.67
CA ILE A 56 7.62 2.82 -6.24
C ILE A 56 7.69 3.53 -4.88
N LEU A 57 6.78 4.46 -4.61
CA LEU A 57 6.76 5.20 -3.35
C LEU A 57 6.10 4.45 -2.19
N THR A 58 5.46 3.31 -2.43
CA THR A 58 4.73 2.53 -1.41
C THR A 58 5.58 2.18 -0.17
N PRO A 59 6.85 1.71 -0.31
CA PRO A 59 7.71 1.48 0.86
C PRO A 59 8.01 2.77 1.63
N ALA A 60 8.30 3.87 0.92
CA ALA A 60 8.52 5.17 1.54
C ALA A 60 7.28 5.68 2.32
N LEU A 61 6.07 5.39 1.82
CA LEU A 61 4.82 5.69 2.52
C LEU A 61 4.71 4.90 3.83
N SER A 62 5.09 3.62 3.82
CA SER A 62 5.12 2.77 5.02
C SER A 62 6.09 3.32 6.07
N VAL A 63 7.30 3.73 5.65
CA VAL A 63 8.26 4.43 6.52
C VAL A 63 7.67 5.72 7.07
N GLY A 64 6.92 6.47 6.26
CA GLY A 64 6.23 7.69 6.70
C GLY A 64 5.21 7.43 7.81
N PHE A 65 4.38 6.39 7.67
CA PHE A 65 3.44 5.98 8.71
C PHE A 65 4.16 5.52 9.99
N MET A 66 5.22 4.71 9.86
CA MET A 66 6.03 4.30 11.02
C MET A 66 6.67 5.51 11.73
N THR A 67 7.10 6.51 10.96
CA THR A 67 7.61 7.78 11.50
C THR A 67 6.52 8.53 12.27
N ALA A 68 5.30 8.61 11.73
CA ALA A 68 4.16 9.21 12.44
C ALA A 68 3.80 8.47 13.73
N CYS A 69 3.85 7.13 13.72
CA CYS A 69 3.68 6.30 14.92
C CYS A 69 4.72 6.65 15.98
N ARG A 70 6.00 6.72 15.59
CA ARG A 70 7.09 7.09 16.49
C ARG A 70 6.91 8.50 17.08
N GLN A 71 6.58 9.49 16.23
CA GLN A 71 6.30 10.86 16.67
C GLN A 71 5.15 10.92 17.68
N THR A 72 4.09 10.15 17.44
CA THR A 72 2.94 10.06 18.36
C THR A 72 3.36 9.53 19.73
N ILE A 73 4.16 8.46 19.77
CA ILE A 73 4.69 7.88 21.02
C ILE A 73 5.55 8.91 21.77
N GLN A 74 6.35 9.69 21.03
CA GLN A 74 7.22 10.74 21.56
C GLN A 74 6.47 12.04 21.91
N LYS A 75 5.14 12.09 21.71
CA LYS A 75 4.29 13.29 21.86
C LYS A 75 4.72 14.46 20.97
N GLU A 76 5.33 14.16 19.84
CA GLU A 76 5.68 15.13 18.81
C GLU A 76 4.50 15.40 17.87
N ARG A 77 4.54 16.57 17.20
CA ARG A 77 3.53 16.94 16.22
C ARG A 77 3.71 16.14 14.94
N ILE A 78 2.65 15.47 14.50
CA ILE A 78 2.58 14.80 13.20
C ILE A 78 2.43 15.84 12.10
N LEU A 79 3.30 15.78 11.10
CA LEU A 79 3.27 16.65 9.92
C LEU A 79 3.20 15.82 8.63
N PRO A 80 2.60 16.34 7.54
CA PRO A 80 2.61 15.71 6.22
C PRO A 80 4.00 15.30 5.70
N THR A 81 5.04 16.00 6.17
CA THR A 81 6.43 15.77 5.80
C THR A 81 6.98 14.41 6.23
N VAL A 82 6.28 13.67 7.10
CA VAL A 82 6.66 12.30 7.48
C VAL A 82 6.75 11.35 6.30
N TYR A 83 5.97 11.53 5.24
CA TYR A 83 6.09 10.71 4.03
C TYR A 83 7.41 10.93 3.27
N LEU A 84 8.10 12.04 3.55
CA LEU A 84 9.43 12.32 3.01
C LEU A 84 10.55 11.85 3.95
N ALA A 85 10.24 11.23 5.10
CA ALA A 85 11.24 10.82 6.09
C ALA A 85 12.29 9.87 5.50
N ALA A 86 11.85 8.92 4.66
CA ALA A 86 12.71 8.03 3.89
C ALA A 86 13.78 8.78 3.07
N PHE A 87 13.39 9.89 2.45
CA PHE A 87 14.26 10.68 1.56
C PHE A 87 15.04 11.78 2.28
N ARG A 88 14.64 12.15 3.49
CA ARG A 88 15.31 13.15 4.33
C ARG A 88 16.45 12.59 5.17
N THR A 89 16.60 11.28 5.23
CA THR A 89 17.73 10.62 5.89
C THR A 89 19.07 11.06 5.26
N ASN A 90 20.07 11.39 6.08
CA ASN A 90 21.41 11.77 5.59
C ASN A 90 22.21 10.58 5.02
N ASN A 91 21.73 9.35 5.19
CA ASN A 91 22.35 8.15 4.67
C ASN A 91 21.87 7.86 3.22
N PRO A 92 22.72 8.02 2.19
CA PRO A 92 22.34 7.78 0.80
C PRO A 92 21.98 6.32 0.51
N GLU A 93 22.56 5.36 1.24
CA GLU A 93 22.27 3.93 1.07
C GLU A 93 20.83 3.60 1.46
N VAL A 94 20.28 4.25 2.49
CA VAL A 94 18.89 4.04 2.91
C VAL A 94 17.93 4.50 1.80
N LYS A 95 18.18 5.68 1.21
CA LYS A 95 17.36 6.19 0.10
C LYS A 95 17.38 5.24 -1.09
N LYS A 96 18.58 4.76 -1.45
CA LYS A 96 18.78 3.82 -2.55
C LYS A 96 18.02 2.51 -2.30
N ARG A 97 18.11 1.94 -1.08
CA ARG A 97 17.41 0.70 -0.73
C ARG A 97 15.89 0.84 -0.77
N ILE A 98 15.34 1.95 -0.26
CA ILE A 98 13.89 2.21 -0.32
C ILE A 98 13.41 2.33 -1.77
N LEU A 99 14.16 3.03 -2.63
CA LEU A 99 13.84 3.11 -4.06
C LEU A 99 13.98 1.77 -4.76
N GLN A 100 14.99 0.97 -4.41
CA GLN A 100 15.16 -0.40 -4.95
C GLN A 100 13.99 -1.29 -4.55
N LEU A 101 13.54 -1.24 -3.29
CA LEU A 101 12.37 -1.97 -2.82
C LEU A 101 11.10 -1.51 -3.56
N GLY A 102 10.94 -0.21 -3.76
CA GLY A 102 9.85 0.35 -4.55
C GLY A 102 9.84 -0.17 -5.99
N LEU A 103 11.01 -0.21 -6.62
CA LEU A 103 11.16 -0.72 -7.98
C LEU A 103 10.87 -2.22 -8.05
N VAL A 104 11.36 -3.00 -7.09
CA VAL A 104 11.09 -4.44 -7.00
C VAL A 104 9.58 -4.69 -6.78
N TYR A 105 8.91 -3.89 -5.95
CA TYR A 105 7.47 -3.96 -5.77
C TYR A 105 6.73 -3.65 -7.07
N ALA A 106 7.09 -2.56 -7.75
CA ALA A 106 6.50 -2.20 -9.03
C ALA A 106 6.67 -3.30 -10.10
N LEU A 107 7.85 -3.93 -10.18
CA LEU A 107 8.11 -5.05 -11.08
C LEU A 107 7.27 -6.29 -10.73
N MET A 108 7.13 -6.62 -9.45
CA MET A 108 6.29 -7.72 -9.00
C MET A 108 4.82 -7.49 -9.38
N ILE A 109 4.29 -6.30 -9.10
CA ILE A 109 2.90 -5.95 -9.45
C ILE A 109 2.70 -5.93 -10.97
N PHE A 110 3.68 -5.44 -11.72
CA PHE A 110 3.63 -5.45 -13.18
C PHE A 110 3.65 -6.88 -13.74
N THR A 111 4.52 -7.75 -13.22
CA THR A 111 4.56 -9.16 -13.65
C THR A 111 3.26 -9.89 -13.26
N MET A 112 2.74 -9.60 -12.07
CA MET A 112 1.45 -10.11 -11.61
C MET A 112 0.31 -9.67 -12.55
N SER A 113 0.29 -8.41 -12.99
CA SER A 113 -0.74 -7.92 -13.90
C SER A 113 -0.65 -8.54 -15.29
N LEU A 114 0.56 -8.82 -15.79
CA LEU A 114 0.75 -9.58 -17.03
C LEU A 114 0.19 -11.01 -16.91
N ILE A 115 0.48 -11.72 -15.82
CA ILE A 115 -0.06 -13.06 -15.55
C ILE A 115 -1.58 -13.01 -15.43
N ALA A 116 -2.12 -12.04 -14.70
CA ALA A 116 -3.56 -11.86 -14.54
C ALA A 116 -4.24 -11.62 -15.89
N SER A 117 -3.62 -10.87 -16.80
CA SER A 117 -4.16 -10.56 -18.14
C SER A 117 -4.24 -11.79 -19.06
N MET A 118 -3.55 -12.88 -18.75
CA MET A 118 -3.67 -14.16 -19.49
C MET A 118 -4.93 -14.94 -19.10
N VAL A 119 -5.50 -14.66 -17.93
CA VAL A 119 -6.63 -15.40 -17.36
C VAL A 119 -7.89 -14.52 -17.28
N ILE A 120 -7.72 -13.21 -17.13
CA ILE A 120 -8.77 -12.22 -16.98
C ILE A 120 -8.84 -11.36 -18.24
N ASP A 121 -10.00 -11.34 -18.88
CA ASP A 121 -10.29 -10.40 -19.97
C ASP A 121 -10.68 -9.04 -19.39
N PHE A 122 -9.67 -8.20 -19.12
CA PHE A 122 -9.89 -6.83 -18.64
C PHE A 122 -10.62 -5.95 -19.68
N GLN A 123 -10.55 -6.28 -20.97
CA GLN A 123 -11.21 -5.53 -22.02
C GLN A 123 -12.72 -5.76 -22.02
N ALA A 124 -13.17 -6.97 -21.66
CA ALA A 124 -14.58 -7.26 -21.42
C ALA A 124 -15.16 -6.48 -20.22
N LEU A 125 -14.31 -6.12 -19.24
CA LEU A 125 -14.73 -5.40 -18.03
C LEU A 125 -14.75 -3.86 -18.20
N LEU A 126 -13.92 -3.31 -19.08
CA LEU A 126 -13.81 -1.86 -19.34
C LEU A 126 -15.16 -1.16 -19.61
N PRO A 127 -16.08 -1.70 -20.43
CA PRO A 127 -17.36 -1.05 -20.70
C PRO A 127 -18.26 -0.94 -19.47
N PHE A 128 -18.11 -1.79 -18.45
CA PHE A 128 -18.92 -1.74 -17.23
C PHE A 128 -18.35 -0.79 -16.17
N ILE A 129 -17.06 -0.47 -16.28
CA ILE A 129 -16.37 0.48 -15.39
C ILE A 129 -16.51 1.90 -15.93
N THR A 130 -16.60 2.06 -17.25
CA THR A 130 -16.57 3.37 -17.94
C THR A 130 -17.90 3.79 -18.56
N ASN A 131 -18.80 2.85 -18.90
CA ASN A 131 -20.14 3.16 -19.39
C ASN A 131 -21.19 2.64 -18.40
N ASP A 132 -22.24 3.44 -18.18
CA ASP A 132 -23.43 3.15 -17.38
C ASP A 132 -24.29 2.00 -17.96
N LYS A 133 -23.68 0.89 -18.36
CA LYS A 133 -24.41 -0.34 -18.69
C LYS A 133 -24.93 -0.94 -17.39
N PRO A 134 -26.19 -1.43 -17.36
CA PRO A 134 -26.73 -2.05 -16.17
C PRO A 134 -25.88 -3.26 -15.78
N ILE A 135 -25.48 -3.29 -14.50
CA ILE A 135 -24.71 -4.40 -13.94
C ILE A 135 -25.59 -5.64 -13.97
N THR A 136 -25.31 -6.57 -14.88
CA THR A 136 -25.99 -7.87 -14.96
C THR A 136 -25.34 -8.86 -13.98
N SER A 137 -26.07 -9.91 -13.62
CA SER A 137 -25.56 -10.98 -12.73
C SER A 137 -24.30 -11.66 -13.30
N GLU A 138 -24.19 -11.78 -14.62
CA GLU A 138 -23.03 -12.35 -15.31
C GLU A 138 -21.76 -11.50 -15.15
N VAL A 139 -21.89 -10.18 -15.27
CA VAL A 139 -20.78 -9.22 -15.08
C VAL A 139 -20.32 -9.24 -13.63
N MET A 140 -21.26 -9.29 -12.70
CA MET A 140 -20.95 -9.40 -11.28
C MET A 140 -20.17 -10.68 -10.97
N GLN A 141 -20.57 -11.81 -11.56
CA GLN A 141 -19.86 -13.08 -11.43
C GLN A 141 -18.42 -12.99 -11.98
N GLN A 142 -18.24 -12.40 -13.18
CA GLN A 142 -16.90 -12.20 -13.76
C GLN A 142 -16.03 -11.27 -12.91
N LEU A 143 -16.61 -10.22 -12.33
CA LEU A 143 -15.91 -9.32 -11.42
C LEU A 143 -15.42 -10.07 -10.17
N TYR A 144 -16.27 -10.91 -9.56
CA TYR A 144 -15.88 -11.74 -8.42
C TYR A 144 -14.76 -12.71 -8.78
N TYR A 145 -14.84 -13.41 -9.91
CA TYR A 145 -13.76 -14.30 -10.36
C TYR A 145 -12.44 -13.54 -10.55
N SER A 146 -12.49 -12.36 -11.17
CA SER A 146 -11.32 -11.51 -11.40
C SER A 146 -10.69 -11.06 -10.08
N LEU A 147 -11.51 -10.66 -9.10
CA LEU A 147 -11.05 -10.27 -7.77
C LEU A 147 -10.42 -11.46 -7.02
N MET A 148 -10.99 -12.67 -7.12
CA MET A 148 -10.43 -13.86 -6.48
C MET A 148 -9.07 -14.23 -7.06
N ILE A 149 -8.95 -14.26 -8.39
CA ILE A 149 -7.68 -14.56 -9.09
C ILE A 149 -6.64 -13.49 -8.76
N GLY A 150 -7.02 -12.21 -8.84
CA GLY A 150 -6.14 -11.10 -8.48
C GLY A 150 -5.68 -11.18 -7.02
N GLY A 151 -6.59 -11.50 -6.10
CA GLY A 151 -6.28 -11.70 -4.69
C GLY A 151 -5.27 -12.83 -4.45
N ILE A 152 -5.47 -14.00 -5.08
CA ILE A 152 -4.55 -15.13 -4.98
C ILE A 152 -3.17 -14.78 -5.55
N LEU A 153 -3.12 -14.13 -6.72
CA LEU A 153 -1.87 -13.70 -7.34
C LEU A 153 -1.13 -12.63 -6.52
N TYR A 154 -1.86 -11.84 -5.72
CA TYR A 154 -1.27 -10.83 -4.85
C TYR A 154 -0.68 -11.42 -3.56
N ILE A 155 -1.13 -12.58 -3.08
CA ILE A 155 -0.65 -13.19 -1.82
C ILE A 155 0.89 -13.29 -1.76
N PRO A 156 1.60 -13.84 -2.77
CA PRO A 156 3.06 -13.94 -2.72
C PRO A 156 3.74 -12.57 -2.65
N VAL A 157 3.23 -11.59 -3.39
CA VAL A 157 3.75 -10.21 -3.37
C VAL A 157 3.56 -9.62 -1.98
N ALA A 158 2.36 -9.79 -1.40
CA ALA A 158 2.06 -9.36 -0.06
C ALA A 158 3.01 -10.01 0.94
N MET A 159 3.20 -11.35 0.92
CA MET A 159 4.10 -12.04 1.86
C MET A 159 5.55 -11.54 1.78
N LEU A 160 6.05 -11.24 0.58
CA LEU A 160 7.42 -10.72 0.39
C LEU A 160 7.57 -9.28 0.87
N MET A 161 6.52 -8.46 0.69
CA MET A 161 6.58 -7.02 0.95
C MET A 161 5.95 -6.58 2.26
N TRP A 162 5.20 -7.44 2.96
CA TRP A 162 4.43 -7.10 4.17
C TRP A 162 5.28 -6.49 5.27
N PHE A 163 6.55 -6.91 5.36
CA PHE A 163 7.52 -6.45 6.35
C PHE A 163 8.74 -5.77 5.72
N ALA A 164 8.69 -5.43 4.43
CA ALA A 164 9.77 -4.71 3.77
C ALA A 164 9.74 -3.22 4.19
N PRO A 165 10.84 -2.66 4.74
CA PRO A 165 10.93 -1.26 5.15
C PRO A 165 11.32 -0.32 3.99
#